data_AF-A0A1U7DFE6-F1
#
_entry.id   AF-A0A1U7DFE6-F1
#
_cell.length_a   1.000
_cell.length_b   1.000
_cell.length_c   1.000
_cell.angle_alpha   90.00
_cell.angle_beta   90.00
_cell.angle_gamma   90.00
#
_symmetry.space_group_name_H-M   'P 1'
#
loop_
_entity.id
_entity.type
_entity.pdbx_description
1 polymer ?
#
loop_
_entity_poly.entity_id
_entity_poly.type
_entity_poly.pdbx_seq_one_letter_code
_entity_poly.pdbx_strand_id
1 'polypeptide(L)'
;MSNAVTLSGYTPAQIRTIKQTVAKDTNETEFDLFMEACRSYGLDPFRKQIHAVVYSKDRPDRRKMSIIVSRDGLRVLAQRCRDYRPASEPAQIVHDEALAGPTNPKGIVSATVRLWKQDNRGEWYPVIGEAYWDEFAPVMDEWAFDKEAGKRQPTGRKTLDQSGNWAKMPIVMLTKCAESQALRAGWPDQFGNIYSEEEMERLKTDTTASEALHELEQAEREARVGGAGILMVFDDTMKLEKVPMGMVHDRCADFLRTATPEEAHVFRVRNEHALRDFWVHDKGAALEIKKLIEGKEADFKPGQAA
;
A
#
# COMPACT_ATOMS: atom_id res chain seq x y z
N MET A 1 -29.79 -29.94 17.38
CA MET A 1 -29.45 -28.90 16.37
C MET A 1 -28.09 -28.35 16.74
N SER A 2 -27.14 -28.48 15.81
CA SER A 2 -25.71 -28.30 15.99
C SER A 2 -25.36 -26.87 16.42
N ASN A 3 -24.59 -26.76 17.51
CA ASN A 3 -23.91 -25.54 17.93
C ASN A 3 -22.88 -25.16 16.85
N ALA A 4 -23.30 -24.32 15.91
CA ALA A 4 -22.38 -23.60 15.06
C ALA A 4 -21.53 -22.70 15.98
N VAL A 5 -20.22 -22.94 15.99
CA VAL A 5 -19.23 -22.08 16.63
C VAL A 5 -19.49 -20.65 16.17
N THR A 6 -19.95 -19.78 17.07
CA THR A 6 -20.24 -18.37 16.80
C THR A 6 -18.93 -17.63 16.61
N LEU A 7 -18.42 -17.64 15.38
CA LEU A 7 -17.07 -17.18 14.99
C LEU A 7 -16.76 -15.68 15.26
N SER A 8 -17.64 -14.94 15.93
CA SER A 8 -17.43 -13.53 16.32
C SER A 8 -18.55 -13.00 17.22
N GLY A 9 -19.41 -13.86 17.78
CA GLY A 9 -20.67 -13.45 18.41
C GLY A 9 -21.75 -12.95 17.43
N TYR A 10 -21.47 -12.91 16.12
CA TYR A 10 -22.42 -12.54 15.07
C TYR A 10 -22.97 -13.75 14.32
N THR A 11 -24.23 -13.67 13.89
CA THR A 11 -24.84 -14.65 12.98
C THR A 11 -24.28 -14.53 11.55
N PRO A 12 -24.37 -15.58 10.70
CA PRO A 12 -23.93 -15.49 9.31
C PRO A 12 -24.62 -14.37 8.51
N ALA A 13 -25.89 -14.08 8.81
CA ALA A 13 -26.62 -12.97 8.20
C ALA A 13 -26.03 -11.62 8.60
N GLN A 14 -25.70 -11.43 9.88
CA GLN A 14 -25.04 -10.22 10.38
C GLN A 14 -23.65 -10.05 9.79
N ILE A 15 -22.84 -11.12 9.70
CA ILE A 15 -21.52 -11.08 9.07
C ILE A 15 -21.62 -10.62 7.61
N ARG A 16 -22.60 -11.14 6.86
CA ARG A 16 -22.88 -10.67 5.49
C ARG A 16 -23.23 -9.18 5.46
N THR A 17 -24.09 -8.72 6.37
CA THR A 17 -24.45 -7.29 6.45
C THR A 17 -23.23 -6.42 6.76
N ILE A 18 -22.36 -6.84 7.68
CA ILE A 18 -21.12 -6.13 8.01
C ILE A 18 -20.24 -6.01 6.76
N LYS A 19 -20.00 -7.12 6.03
CA LYS A 19 -19.22 -7.14 4.78
C LYS A 19 -19.80 -6.24 3.70
N GLN A 20 -21.12 -6.12 3.62
CA GLN A 20 -21.80 -5.33 2.59
C GLN A 20 -21.95 -3.84 2.95
N THR A 21 -21.62 -3.44 4.19
CA THR A 21 -21.85 -2.08 4.70
C THR A 21 -20.55 -1.43 5.16
N VAL A 22 -20.15 -1.66 6.41
CA VAL A 22 -19.01 -0.98 7.07
C VAL A 22 -17.65 -1.57 6.69
N ALA A 23 -17.63 -2.71 6.01
CA ALA A 23 -16.43 -3.32 5.44
C ALA A 23 -16.63 -3.60 3.94
N LYS A 24 -17.32 -2.69 3.24
CA LYS A 24 -17.57 -2.83 1.81
C LYS A 24 -16.24 -2.85 1.05
N ASP A 25 -16.23 -3.56 -0.07
CA ASP A 25 -15.10 -3.68 -1.01
C ASP A 25 -13.90 -4.49 -0.47
N THR A 26 -13.92 -4.99 0.78
CA THR A 26 -12.86 -5.86 1.31
C THR A 26 -12.83 -7.23 0.60
N ASN A 27 -11.63 -7.73 0.31
CA ASN A 27 -11.42 -9.13 -0.06
C ASN A 27 -11.59 -10.05 1.17
N GLU A 28 -11.42 -11.37 0.99
CA GLU A 28 -11.63 -12.34 2.09
C GLU A 28 -10.67 -12.12 3.25
N THR A 29 -9.37 -12.04 2.98
CA THR A 29 -8.34 -11.81 4.01
C THR A 29 -8.51 -10.46 4.71
N GLU A 30 -8.80 -9.40 3.97
CA GLU A 30 -9.06 -8.06 4.50
C GLU A 30 -10.29 -8.06 5.42
N PHE A 31 -11.35 -8.79 5.03
CA PHE A 31 -12.56 -8.90 5.83
C PHE A 31 -12.32 -9.68 7.12
N ASP A 32 -11.59 -10.79 7.04
CA ASP A 32 -11.25 -11.61 8.22
C ASP A 32 -10.38 -10.81 9.20
N LEU A 33 -9.41 -10.05 8.69
CA LEU A 33 -8.60 -9.12 9.50
C LEU A 33 -9.47 -8.05 10.16
N PHE A 34 -10.44 -7.48 9.45
CA PHE A 34 -11.39 -6.52 10.02
C PHE A 34 -12.24 -7.14 11.13
N MET A 35 -12.75 -8.36 10.93
CA MET A 35 -13.53 -9.06 11.95
C MET A 35 -12.70 -9.39 13.20
N GLU A 36 -11.43 -9.77 13.02
CA GLU A 36 -10.50 -9.97 14.14
C GLU A 36 -10.24 -8.68 14.90
N ALA A 37 -10.07 -7.54 14.21
CA ALA A 37 -9.93 -6.24 14.86
C ALA A 37 -11.19 -5.86 15.65
N CYS A 38 -12.39 -6.08 15.10
CA CYS A 38 -13.65 -5.87 15.83
C CYS A 38 -13.68 -6.68 17.14
N ARG A 39 -13.25 -7.95 17.08
CA ARG A 39 -13.19 -8.85 18.24
C ARG A 39 -12.14 -8.42 19.25
N SER A 40 -10.92 -8.12 18.80
CA SER A 40 -9.77 -7.77 19.65
C SER A 40 -10.02 -6.46 20.42
N TYR A 41 -10.52 -5.43 19.75
CA TYR A 41 -10.88 -4.16 20.40
C TYR A 41 -12.25 -4.22 21.10
N GLY A 42 -13.03 -5.27 20.86
CA GLY A 42 -14.42 -5.38 21.33
C GLY A 42 -15.30 -4.23 20.84
N LEU A 43 -15.07 -3.74 19.62
CA LEU A 43 -15.82 -2.65 19.01
C LEU A 43 -16.91 -3.19 18.09
N ASP A 44 -18.05 -2.50 18.07
CA ASP A 44 -19.22 -2.97 17.34
C ASP A 44 -19.35 -2.29 15.96
N PRO A 45 -19.17 -3.03 14.85
CA PRO A 45 -19.43 -2.54 13.49
C PRO A 45 -20.85 -2.04 13.25
N PHE A 46 -21.88 -2.60 13.90
CA PHE A 46 -23.27 -2.13 13.70
C PHE A 46 -23.52 -0.76 14.32
N ARG A 47 -22.79 -0.44 15.39
CA ARG A 47 -22.80 0.89 16.02
C ARG A 47 -21.83 1.85 15.36
N LYS A 48 -21.17 1.45 14.27
CA LYS A 48 -20.14 2.23 13.56
C LYS A 48 -19.02 2.71 14.47
N GLN A 49 -18.66 1.90 15.46
CA GLN A 49 -17.50 2.15 16.31
C GLN A 49 -16.18 1.86 15.59
N ILE A 50 -16.24 0.99 14.58
CA ILE A 50 -15.11 0.56 13.76
C ILE A 50 -15.61 0.23 12.35
N HIS A 51 -14.82 0.55 11.32
CA HIS A 51 -15.13 0.28 9.91
C HIS A 51 -13.85 0.01 9.11
N ALA A 52 -13.97 -0.64 7.96
CA ALA A 52 -12.86 -0.87 7.03
C ALA A 52 -13.11 -0.08 5.74
N VAL A 53 -12.09 0.64 5.29
CA VAL A 53 -12.10 1.40 4.03
C VAL A 53 -11.02 0.85 3.12
N VAL A 54 -11.40 0.48 1.90
CA VAL A 54 -10.47 0.06 0.85
C VAL A 54 -10.22 1.20 -0.11
N TYR A 55 -8.96 1.65 -0.17
CA TYR A 55 -8.46 2.61 -1.14
C TYR A 55 -7.92 1.89 -2.37
N SER A 56 -7.98 2.55 -3.53
CA SER A 56 -7.49 2.02 -4.82
C SER A 56 -8.03 0.62 -5.15
N LYS A 57 -9.31 0.36 -4.86
CA LYS A 57 -9.92 -0.98 -4.96
C LYS A 57 -9.75 -1.68 -6.31
N ASP A 58 -9.65 -0.91 -7.39
CA ASP A 58 -9.51 -1.41 -8.77
C ASP A 58 -8.04 -1.53 -9.24
N ARG A 59 -7.06 -1.21 -8.38
CA ARG A 59 -5.63 -1.24 -8.69
C ARG A 59 -4.89 -2.10 -7.67
N PRO A 60 -4.64 -3.39 -8.00
CA PRO A 60 -4.02 -4.33 -7.06
C PRO A 60 -2.70 -3.85 -6.46
N ASP A 61 -1.88 -3.16 -7.26
CA ASP A 61 -0.57 -2.60 -6.90
C ASP A 61 -0.64 -1.47 -5.86
N ARG A 62 -1.76 -0.76 -5.77
CA ARG A 62 -1.97 0.37 -4.85
C ARG A 62 -3.09 0.14 -3.86
N ARG A 63 -3.66 -1.07 -3.85
CA ARG A 63 -4.80 -1.43 -3.04
C ARG A 63 -4.39 -1.43 -1.57
N LYS A 64 -5.07 -0.63 -0.77
CA LYS A 64 -4.80 -0.51 0.66
C LYS A 64 -6.10 -0.59 1.42
N MET A 65 -6.23 -1.57 2.30
CA MET A 65 -7.30 -1.59 3.30
C MET A 65 -6.83 -0.89 4.56
N SER A 66 -7.70 -0.11 5.18
CA SER A 66 -7.44 0.53 6.47
C SER A 66 -8.61 0.32 7.41
N ILE A 67 -8.28 -0.11 8.63
CA ILE A 67 -9.24 -0.26 9.71
C ILE A 67 -9.26 1.05 10.48
N ILE A 68 -10.45 1.63 10.55
CA ILE A 68 -10.66 2.96 11.08
C ILE A 68 -11.59 2.85 12.28
N VAL A 69 -11.14 3.34 13.43
CA VAL A 69 -11.96 3.46 14.63
C VAL A 69 -12.57 4.85 14.67
N SER A 70 -13.89 4.91 14.84
CA SER A 70 -14.59 6.18 14.90
C SER A 70 -14.34 6.88 16.23
N ARG A 71 -14.61 8.18 16.27
CA ARG A 71 -14.51 8.96 17.52
C ARG A 71 -15.28 8.30 18.67
N ASP A 72 -16.49 7.80 18.40
CA ASP A 72 -17.30 7.15 19.43
C ASP A 72 -16.72 5.78 19.82
N GLY A 73 -16.08 5.06 18.88
CA GLY A 73 -15.28 3.87 19.20
C GLY A 73 -14.13 4.19 20.15
N LEU A 74 -13.38 5.26 19.90
CA LEU A 74 -12.28 5.68 20.79
C LEU A 74 -12.79 6.01 22.20
N ARG A 75 -13.91 6.74 22.30
CA ARG A 75 -14.55 7.07 23.58
C ARG A 75 -14.99 5.84 24.35
N VAL A 76 -15.55 4.84 23.67
CA VAL A 76 -15.95 3.57 24.28
C VAL A 76 -14.74 2.83 24.84
N LEU A 77 -13.60 2.83 24.15
CA LEU A 77 -12.37 2.22 24.66
C LEU A 77 -11.88 2.92 25.92
N ALA A 78 -11.80 4.25 25.92
CA ALA A 78 -11.40 5.00 27.11
C ALA A 78 -12.38 4.80 28.27
N GLN A 79 -13.69 4.78 28.01
CA GLN A 79 -14.70 4.56 29.04
C GLN A 79 -14.57 3.20 29.73
N ARG A 80 -14.08 2.16 29.02
CA ARG A 80 -13.85 0.83 29.59
C ARG A 80 -12.70 0.79 30.59
N CYS A 81 -11.76 1.74 30.54
CA CYS A 81 -10.69 1.87 31.52
C CYS A 81 -11.19 2.33 32.89
N ARG A 82 -12.43 2.83 32.99
CA ARG A 82 -13.11 3.28 34.22
C ARG A 82 -12.42 4.45 34.96
N ASP A 83 -11.42 5.04 34.34
CA ASP A 83 -10.68 6.21 34.79
C ASP A 83 -10.84 7.39 33.80
N TYR A 84 -11.74 7.29 32.82
CA TYR A 84 -11.99 8.29 31.79
C TYR A 84 -13.21 9.17 32.11
N ARG A 85 -13.05 10.48 31.90
CA ARG A 85 -14.16 11.43 31.83
C ARG A 85 -14.05 12.29 30.55
N PRO A 86 -15.15 12.45 29.80
CA PRO A 86 -15.17 13.23 28.56
C PRO A 86 -14.92 14.73 28.82
N ALA A 87 -14.64 15.47 27.75
CA ALA A 87 -14.52 16.92 27.80
C ALA A 87 -15.77 17.55 28.42
N SER A 88 -15.57 18.39 29.44
CA SER A 88 -16.61 19.16 30.12
C SER A 88 -16.81 20.55 29.50
N GLU A 89 -15.99 20.92 28.53
CA GLU A 89 -15.93 22.23 27.89
C GLU A 89 -15.78 22.07 26.37
N PRO A 90 -16.21 23.06 25.56
CA PRO A 90 -15.92 23.08 24.13
C PRO A 90 -14.40 23.08 23.87
N ALA A 91 -14.01 22.60 22.69
CA ALA A 91 -12.62 22.72 22.24
C ALA A 91 -12.21 24.19 22.17
N GLN A 92 -11.00 24.49 22.63
CA GLN A 92 -10.42 25.82 22.54
C GLN A 92 -9.77 25.96 21.17
N ILE A 93 -10.25 26.92 20.36
CA ILE A 93 -9.77 27.13 19.00
C ILE A 93 -9.03 28.46 18.94
N VAL A 94 -7.81 28.43 18.42
CA VAL A 94 -7.01 29.64 18.16
C VAL A 94 -7.15 30.02 16.69
N HIS A 95 -7.44 31.28 16.42
CA HIS A 95 -7.56 31.85 15.08
C HIS A 95 -6.53 32.95 14.86
N ASP A 96 -6.05 33.06 13.62
CA ASP A 96 -5.26 34.16 13.11
C ASP A 96 -5.77 34.53 11.71
N GLU A 97 -6.36 35.72 11.58
CA GLU A 97 -6.89 36.23 10.31
C GLU A 97 -5.80 36.39 9.25
N ALA A 98 -4.54 36.60 9.64
CA ALA A 98 -3.42 36.71 8.71
C ALA A 98 -3.09 35.38 8.01
N LEU A 99 -3.51 34.25 8.59
CA LEU A 99 -3.35 32.92 8.00
C LEU A 99 -4.51 32.53 7.08
N ALA A 100 -5.55 33.38 6.96
CA ALA A 100 -6.68 33.09 6.10
C ALA A 100 -6.26 33.05 4.63
N GLY A 101 -6.56 31.94 3.95
CA GLY A 101 -6.17 31.76 2.55
C GLY A 101 -6.69 30.47 1.92
N PRO A 102 -6.27 30.14 0.69
CA PRO A 102 -6.76 28.98 -0.06
C PRO A 102 -6.53 27.62 0.62
N THR A 103 -5.51 27.52 1.48
CA THR A 103 -5.18 26.32 2.27
C THR A 103 -5.74 26.36 3.68
N ASN A 104 -6.18 27.53 4.16
CA ASN A 104 -6.77 27.73 5.48
C ASN A 104 -7.90 28.78 5.42
N PRO A 105 -9.09 28.43 4.94
CA PRO A 105 -10.14 29.42 4.69
C PRO A 105 -10.67 30.13 5.95
N LYS A 106 -10.41 29.58 7.14
CA LYS A 106 -10.90 30.11 8.43
C LYS A 106 -9.79 30.65 9.34
N GLY A 107 -8.55 30.74 8.84
CA GLY A 107 -7.41 31.19 9.63
C GLY A 107 -7.25 30.42 10.94
N ILE A 108 -7.49 29.10 10.93
CA ILE A 108 -7.39 28.27 12.14
C ILE A 108 -5.91 28.00 12.41
N VAL A 109 -5.44 28.25 13.62
CA VAL A 109 -4.08 27.94 14.06
C VAL A 109 -4.05 26.55 14.68
N SER A 110 -4.87 26.35 15.72
CA SER A 110 -4.91 25.09 16.46
C SER A 110 -6.26 24.84 17.13
N ALA A 111 -6.50 23.58 17.49
CA ALA A 111 -7.58 23.15 18.37
C ALA A 111 -7.01 22.38 19.57
N THR A 112 -7.45 22.74 20.77
CA THR A 112 -7.06 22.09 22.02
C THR A 112 -8.30 21.45 22.67
N VAL A 113 -8.20 20.17 23.00
CA VAL A 113 -9.23 19.40 23.71
C VAL A 113 -8.67 18.92 25.04
N ARG A 114 -9.47 19.08 26.10
CA ARG A 114 -9.13 18.61 27.45
C ARG A 114 -10.06 17.48 27.85
N LEU A 115 -9.48 16.31 28.05
CA LEU A 115 -10.11 15.14 28.67
C LEU A 115 -9.62 15.02 30.11
N TRP A 116 -10.19 14.08 30.87
CA TRP A 116 -9.83 13.87 32.26
C TRP A 116 -9.54 12.39 32.51
N LYS A 117 -8.41 12.13 33.17
CA LYS A 117 -8.02 10.80 33.62
C LYS A 117 -7.90 10.76 35.14
N GLN A 118 -8.33 9.66 35.73
CA GLN A 118 -8.20 9.41 37.16
C GLN A 118 -6.92 8.61 37.44
N ASP A 119 -6.16 9.00 38.45
CA ASP A 119 -5.01 8.23 38.92
C ASP A 119 -5.43 7.10 39.89
N ASN A 120 -4.47 6.29 40.32
CA ASN A 120 -4.72 5.18 41.25
C ASN A 120 -5.14 5.63 42.66
N ARG A 121 -5.05 6.94 42.98
CA ARG A 121 -5.48 7.54 44.25
C ARG A 121 -6.88 8.11 44.18
N GLY A 122 -7.48 8.15 42.99
CA GLY A 122 -8.79 8.71 42.75
C GLY A 122 -8.77 10.19 42.36
N GLU A 123 -7.59 10.80 42.19
CA GLU A 123 -7.42 12.19 41.80
C GLU A 123 -7.57 12.32 40.28
N TRP A 124 -8.28 13.36 39.85
CA TRP A 124 -8.53 13.64 38.43
C TRP A 124 -7.53 14.68 37.93
N TYR A 125 -6.87 14.37 36.82
CA TYR A 125 -5.95 15.28 36.15
C TYR A 125 -6.33 15.48 34.68
N PRO A 126 -6.06 16.66 34.10
CA PRO A 126 -6.38 16.93 32.71
C PRO A 126 -5.40 16.22 31.78
N VAL A 127 -5.93 15.64 30.71
CA VAL A 127 -5.18 15.14 29.57
C VAL A 127 -5.50 16.02 28.38
N ILE A 128 -4.48 16.64 27.82
CA ILE A 128 -4.62 17.65 26.76
C ILE A 128 -4.17 17.01 25.45
N GLY A 129 -4.95 17.24 24.39
CA GLY A 129 -4.55 16.98 23.02
C GLY A 129 -4.66 18.26 22.21
N GLU A 130 -3.70 18.49 21.32
CA GLU A 130 -3.58 19.72 20.54
C GLU A 130 -3.31 19.37 19.08
N ALA A 131 -4.10 19.91 18.17
CA ALA A 131 -3.91 19.71 16.75
C ALA A 131 -3.68 21.06 16.07
N TYR A 132 -2.58 21.16 15.32
CA TYR A 132 -2.22 22.35 14.54
C TYR A 132 -2.72 22.21 13.09
N TRP A 133 -3.26 23.30 12.54
CA TRP A 133 -3.88 23.26 11.22
C TRP A 133 -2.91 22.85 10.11
N ASP A 134 -1.69 23.40 10.14
CA ASP A 134 -0.63 23.15 9.15
C ASP A 134 -0.14 21.68 9.14
N GLU A 135 -0.24 20.99 10.28
CA GLU A 135 0.12 19.58 10.39
C GLU A 135 -0.99 18.64 9.89
N PHE A 136 -2.26 18.97 10.17
CA PHE A 136 -3.37 18.03 9.95
C PHE A 136 -4.20 18.31 8.70
N ALA A 137 -4.32 19.56 8.27
CA ALA A 137 -5.20 19.90 7.16
C ALA A 137 -4.68 19.30 5.84
N PRO A 138 -5.51 18.57 5.07
CA PRO A 138 -5.10 17.97 3.81
C PRO A 138 -4.96 19.04 2.73
N VAL A 139 -3.72 19.47 2.49
CA VAL A 139 -3.39 20.43 1.44
C VAL A 139 -2.92 19.68 0.20
N MET A 140 -3.53 19.98 -0.94
CA MET A 140 -3.25 19.33 -2.23
C MET A 140 -2.80 20.38 -3.25
N ASP A 141 -1.99 19.96 -4.22
CA ASP A 141 -1.71 20.79 -5.39
C ASP A 141 -2.99 20.96 -6.22
N GLU A 142 -3.22 22.17 -6.70
CA GLU A 142 -4.30 22.45 -7.64
C GLU A 142 -3.88 21.96 -9.03
N TRP A 143 -4.72 21.13 -9.66
CA TRP A 143 -4.46 20.57 -10.99
C TRP A 143 -5.44 21.15 -12.01
N ALA A 144 -4.93 21.90 -12.99
CA ALA A 144 -5.72 22.43 -14.11
C ALA A 144 -5.43 21.65 -15.40
N PHE A 145 -6.40 21.64 -16.31
CA PHE A 145 -6.20 21.07 -17.65
C PHE A 145 -5.44 22.08 -18.52
N ASP A 146 -4.26 21.71 -18.96
CA ASP A 146 -3.46 22.49 -19.89
C ASP A 146 -3.86 22.14 -21.32
N LYS A 147 -4.45 23.13 -22.02
CA LYS A 147 -4.94 22.95 -23.40
C LYS A 147 -3.81 22.78 -24.41
N GLU A 148 -2.61 23.29 -24.14
CA GLU A 148 -1.46 23.17 -25.03
C GLU A 148 -0.76 21.81 -24.86
N ALA A 149 -0.64 21.34 -23.61
CA ALA A 149 -0.02 20.06 -23.32
C ALA A 149 -0.99 18.85 -23.41
N GLY A 150 -2.29 19.10 -23.56
CA GLY A 150 -3.33 18.07 -23.66
C GLY A 150 -3.48 17.19 -22.39
N LYS A 151 -2.91 17.62 -21.26
CA LYS A 151 -2.87 16.87 -20.00
C LYS A 151 -3.14 17.77 -18.80
N ARG A 152 -3.56 17.17 -17.69
CA ARG A 152 -3.65 17.91 -16.41
C ARG A 152 -2.24 18.14 -15.88
N GLN A 153 -1.96 19.37 -15.49
CA GLN A 153 -0.69 19.78 -14.89
C GLN A 153 -0.96 20.50 -13.56
N PRO A 154 -0.05 20.40 -12.57
CA PRO A 154 -0.17 21.15 -11.34
C PRO A 154 0.04 22.65 -11.65
N THR A 155 -0.83 23.51 -11.13
CA THR A 155 -0.78 24.96 -11.36
C THR A 155 0.31 25.66 -10.54
N GLY A 156 1.00 24.93 -9.66
CA GLY A 156 1.94 25.46 -8.67
C GLY A 156 1.27 26.09 -7.46
N ARG A 157 -0.08 26.14 -7.41
CA ARG A 157 -0.84 26.60 -6.25
C ARG A 157 -1.29 25.43 -5.39
N LYS A 158 -1.27 25.63 -4.08
CA LYS A 158 -1.79 24.67 -3.09
C LYS A 158 -3.14 25.14 -2.59
N THR A 159 -4.05 24.20 -2.43
CA THR A 159 -5.40 24.45 -1.90
C THR A 159 -5.79 23.36 -0.90
N LEU A 160 -6.70 23.68 0.02
CA LEU A 160 -7.29 22.68 0.89
C LEU A 160 -8.10 21.67 0.06
N ASP A 161 -8.00 20.37 0.37
CA ASP A 161 -8.81 19.33 -0.27
C ASP A 161 -10.31 19.63 -0.13
N GLN A 162 -10.94 19.95 -1.25
CA GLN A 162 -12.37 20.28 -1.33
C GLN A 162 -13.28 19.05 -1.38
N SER A 163 -12.72 17.84 -1.55
CA SER A 163 -13.49 16.60 -1.69
C SER A 163 -13.97 16.04 -0.34
N GLY A 164 -13.29 16.40 0.75
CA GLY A 164 -13.51 15.85 2.09
C GLY A 164 -14.34 16.73 3.03
N ASN A 165 -14.42 16.29 4.29
CA ASN A 165 -15.11 17.02 5.35
C ASN A 165 -14.30 18.23 5.87
N TRP A 166 -12.99 18.28 5.62
CA TRP A 166 -12.12 19.39 6.03
C TRP A 166 -12.55 20.74 5.46
N ALA A 167 -12.94 20.81 4.19
CA ALA A 167 -13.44 22.06 3.60
C ALA A 167 -14.81 22.48 4.18
N LYS A 168 -15.68 21.52 4.51
CA LYS A 168 -17.05 21.77 4.98
C LYS A 168 -17.13 22.07 6.48
N MET A 169 -16.38 21.34 7.29
CA MET A 169 -16.44 21.36 8.75
C MET A 169 -15.03 21.37 9.38
N PRO A 170 -14.16 22.35 9.03
CA PRO A 170 -12.74 22.34 9.41
C PRO A 170 -12.48 22.29 10.92
N ILE A 171 -13.25 23.05 11.70
CA ILE A 171 -13.13 23.09 13.17
C ILE A 171 -13.46 21.72 13.78
N VAL A 172 -14.49 21.05 13.26
CA VAL A 172 -14.90 19.72 13.75
C VAL A 172 -13.80 18.70 13.47
N MET A 173 -13.20 18.75 12.28
CA MET A 173 -12.11 17.84 11.90
C MET A 173 -10.87 18.06 12.77
N LEU A 174 -10.45 19.31 12.98
CA LEU A 174 -9.29 19.60 13.83
C LEU A 174 -9.55 19.25 15.31
N THR A 175 -10.77 19.50 15.79
CA THR A 175 -11.18 19.10 17.16
C THR A 175 -11.13 17.59 17.34
N LYS A 176 -11.55 16.81 16.34
CA LYS A 176 -11.46 15.34 16.36
C LYS A 176 -10.00 14.86 16.43
N CYS A 177 -9.10 15.51 15.69
CA CYS A 177 -7.66 15.22 15.76
C CYS A 177 -7.13 15.47 17.18
N ALA A 178 -7.43 16.62 17.76
CA ALA A 178 -7.03 16.98 19.11
C ALA A 178 -7.59 16.00 20.16
N GLU A 179 -8.85 15.59 20.03
CA GLU A 179 -9.45 14.59 20.91
C GLU A 179 -8.77 13.22 20.78
N SER A 180 -8.45 12.78 19.57
CA SER A 180 -7.72 11.53 19.34
C SER A 180 -6.33 11.56 19.99
N GLN A 181 -5.60 12.67 19.86
CA GLN A 181 -4.32 12.84 20.54
C GLN A 181 -4.44 12.81 22.07
N ALA A 182 -5.46 13.47 22.63
CA ALA A 182 -5.71 13.44 24.07
C ALA A 182 -5.98 12.00 24.55
N LEU A 183 -6.77 11.22 23.79
CA LEU A 183 -7.05 9.82 24.11
C LEU A 183 -5.77 8.97 24.04
N ARG A 184 -4.93 9.13 23.01
CA ARG A 184 -3.63 8.44 22.91
C ARG A 184 -2.68 8.79 24.05
N ALA A 185 -2.63 10.07 24.45
CA ALA A 185 -1.79 10.53 25.56
C ALA A 185 -2.27 9.98 26.91
N GLY A 186 -3.58 9.88 27.11
CA GLY A 186 -4.17 9.39 28.36
C GLY A 186 -4.09 7.87 28.52
N TRP A 187 -4.31 7.11 27.44
CA TRP A 187 -4.44 5.64 27.48
C TRP A 187 -3.61 4.97 26.38
N PRO A 188 -2.27 5.11 26.37
CA PRO A 188 -1.42 4.64 25.29
C PRO A 188 -1.54 3.13 25.03
N ASP A 189 -1.68 2.31 26.07
CA ASP A 189 -1.84 0.85 25.92
C ASP A 189 -3.14 0.46 25.19
N GLN A 190 -4.20 1.28 25.30
CA GLN A 190 -5.47 1.05 24.64
C GLN A 190 -5.47 1.56 23.19
N PHE A 191 -4.69 2.58 22.88
CA PHE A 191 -4.72 3.27 21.58
C PHE A 191 -3.47 3.05 20.71
N GLY A 192 -2.45 2.34 21.20
CA GLY A 192 -1.14 2.19 20.54
C GLY A 192 -1.15 1.57 19.14
N ASN A 193 -2.17 0.78 18.79
CA ASN A 193 -2.30 0.11 17.49
C ASN A 193 -3.58 0.48 16.72
N ILE A 194 -4.27 1.53 17.13
CA ILE A 194 -5.52 1.99 16.50
C ILE A 194 -5.20 3.20 15.63
N TYR A 195 -5.69 3.24 14.39
CA TYR A 195 -5.71 4.45 13.58
C TYR A 195 -7.07 5.14 13.72
N SER A 196 -7.06 6.47 13.93
CA SER A 196 -8.30 7.25 13.94
C SER A 196 -8.72 7.63 12.51
N GLU A 197 -10.00 7.99 12.33
CA GLU A 197 -10.54 8.50 11.06
C GLU A 197 -9.68 9.64 10.49
N GLU A 198 -9.21 10.51 11.37
CA GLU A 198 -8.58 11.76 11.01
C GLU A 198 -7.12 11.59 10.54
N GLU A 199 -6.39 10.61 11.06
CA GLU A 199 -5.02 10.32 10.63
C GLU A 199 -5.00 9.72 9.22
N MET A 200 -6.03 8.96 8.87
CA MET A 200 -6.11 8.25 7.59
C MET A 200 -6.43 9.16 6.40
N GLU A 201 -7.13 10.28 6.61
CA GLU A 201 -7.41 11.24 5.54
C GLU A 201 -6.15 11.95 5.03
N ARG A 202 -5.12 12.09 5.87
CA ARG A 202 -3.78 12.59 5.50
C ARG A 202 -2.94 11.52 4.77
N LEU A 203 -3.12 10.25 5.14
CA LEU A 203 -2.36 9.09 4.67
C LEU A 203 -2.78 8.54 3.29
N LYS A 204 -3.53 9.30 2.48
CA LYS A 204 -3.85 8.91 1.09
C LYS A 204 -2.61 8.84 0.19
N THR A 205 -1.42 9.23 0.68
CA THR A 205 -0.21 9.45 -0.13
C THR A 205 1.06 8.76 0.36
N ASP A 206 1.00 7.85 1.33
CA ASP A 206 2.19 7.11 1.78
C ASP A 206 2.19 5.66 1.28
N THR A 207 3.28 5.32 0.58
CA THR A 207 3.69 3.97 0.15
C THR A 207 3.66 3.03 1.36
N THR A 208 2.98 1.90 1.21
CA THR A 208 2.63 1.04 2.35
C THR A 208 3.66 -0.05 2.58
N ALA A 209 3.75 -0.57 3.82
CA ALA A 209 4.54 -1.75 4.12
C ALA A 209 4.15 -2.98 3.26
N SER A 210 2.91 -3.03 2.78
CA SER A 210 2.43 -4.07 1.85
C SER A 210 3.04 -3.94 0.45
N GLU A 211 3.35 -2.73 -0.02
CA GLU A 211 4.07 -2.52 -1.29
C GLU A 211 5.51 -3.02 -1.17
N ALA A 212 6.19 -2.71 -0.05
CA ALA A 212 7.54 -3.23 0.23
C ALA A 212 7.58 -4.77 0.38
N LEU A 213 6.55 -5.37 0.99
CA LEU A 213 6.44 -6.83 1.12
C LEU A 213 6.13 -7.48 -0.24
N HIS A 214 5.28 -6.86 -1.06
CA HIS A 214 4.99 -7.35 -2.42
C HIS A 214 6.22 -7.33 -3.30
N GLU A 215 7.03 -6.27 -3.22
CA GLU A 215 8.32 -6.18 -3.91
C GLU A 215 9.28 -7.29 -3.44
N LEU A 216 9.34 -7.55 -2.13
CA LEU A 216 10.15 -8.63 -1.57
C LEU A 216 9.65 -10.01 -2.00
N GLU A 217 8.34 -10.29 -1.91
CA GLU A 217 7.75 -11.55 -2.35
C GLU A 217 7.92 -11.77 -3.85
N GLN A 218 7.81 -10.72 -4.65
CA GLN A 218 8.04 -10.79 -6.09
C GLN A 218 9.51 -11.07 -6.37
N ALA A 219 10.44 -10.38 -5.70
CA ALA A 219 11.87 -10.66 -5.78
C ALA A 219 12.21 -12.10 -5.30
N GLU A 220 11.55 -12.60 -4.25
CA GLU A 220 11.73 -13.98 -3.76
C GLU A 220 11.17 -15.02 -4.72
N ARG A 221 10.02 -14.76 -5.34
CA ARG A 221 9.44 -15.64 -6.38
C ARG A 221 10.34 -15.65 -7.61
N GLU A 222 10.83 -14.49 -8.04
CA GLU A 222 11.80 -14.37 -9.11
C GLU A 222 13.09 -15.13 -8.76
N ALA A 223 13.62 -15.00 -7.54
CA ALA A 223 14.78 -15.73 -7.06
C ALA A 223 14.56 -17.26 -6.97
N ARG A 224 13.38 -17.73 -6.53
CA ARG A 224 13.02 -19.16 -6.44
C ARG A 224 12.93 -19.84 -7.80
N VAL A 225 12.61 -19.09 -8.86
CA VAL A 225 12.63 -19.58 -10.25
C VAL A 225 14.02 -19.35 -10.90
N GLY A 226 15.05 -18.92 -10.14
CA GLY A 226 16.41 -18.73 -10.61
C GLY A 226 16.71 -17.35 -11.23
N GLY A 227 15.91 -16.34 -10.93
CA GLY A 227 16.05 -14.95 -11.40
C GLY A 227 15.60 -14.73 -12.84
N ALA A 228 15.91 -13.55 -13.38
CA ALA A 228 15.79 -13.26 -14.81
C ALA A 228 16.75 -14.17 -15.61
N GLY A 229 16.21 -15.02 -16.47
CA GLY A 229 16.96 -15.96 -17.27
C GLY A 229 16.23 -16.25 -18.57
N ILE A 230 16.98 -16.61 -19.59
CA ILE A 230 16.47 -16.88 -20.94
C ILE A 230 16.37 -18.39 -21.12
N LEU A 231 15.25 -18.85 -21.70
CA LEU A 231 15.10 -20.26 -22.06
C LEU A 231 15.85 -20.51 -23.37
N MET A 232 16.77 -21.48 -23.36
CA MET A 232 17.59 -21.85 -24.51
C MET A 232 17.62 -23.37 -24.69
N VAL A 233 17.90 -23.82 -25.91
CA VAL A 233 18.00 -25.23 -26.29
C VAL A 233 19.42 -25.50 -26.76
N PHE A 234 20.13 -26.39 -26.06
CA PHE A 234 21.52 -26.75 -26.39
C PHE A 234 21.69 -28.15 -26.97
N ASP A 235 20.61 -28.95 -27.03
CA ASP A 235 20.67 -30.34 -27.50
C ASP A 235 19.57 -30.65 -28.54
N ASP A 236 19.68 -31.82 -29.17
CA ASP A 236 18.72 -32.31 -30.16
C ASP A 236 17.44 -32.88 -29.60
N THR A 237 17.34 -32.98 -28.27
CA THR A 237 16.12 -33.43 -27.60
C THR A 237 15.10 -32.30 -27.42
N MET A 238 15.41 -31.10 -27.93
CA MET A 238 14.58 -29.89 -27.83
C MET A 238 14.28 -29.50 -26.37
N LYS A 239 15.15 -29.89 -25.45
CA LYS A 239 14.98 -29.60 -24.03
C LYS A 239 15.25 -28.12 -23.77
N LEU A 240 14.25 -27.43 -23.22
CA LEU A 240 14.39 -26.05 -22.76
C LEU A 240 15.17 -26.00 -21.45
N GLU A 241 16.33 -25.35 -21.47
CA GLU A 241 17.17 -25.05 -20.32
C GLU A 241 17.00 -23.57 -19.97
N LYS A 242 16.69 -23.25 -18.70
CA LYS A 242 16.68 -21.87 -18.23
C LYS A 242 18.11 -21.45 -17.87
N VAL A 243 18.68 -20.53 -18.63
CA VAL A 243 20.03 -19.99 -18.39
C VAL A 243 19.91 -18.63 -17.69
N PRO A 244 20.46 -18.46 -16.48
CA PRO A 244 20.48 -17.16 -15.80
C PRO A 244 21.14 -16.09 -16.66
N MET A 245 20.61 -14.86 -16.67
CA MET A 245 21.05 -13.81 -17.60
C MET A 245 22.57 -13.56 -17.56
N GLY A 246 23.17 -13.55 -16.36
CA GLY A 246 24.62 -13.35 -16.18
C GLY A 246 25.51 -14.53 -16.63
N MET A 247 24.92 -15.68 -16.99
CA MET A 247 25.64 -16.87 -17.42
C MET A 247 25.38 -17.22 -18.90
N VAL A 248 24.51 -16.48 -19.60
CA VAL A 248 24.13 -16.76 -20.98
C VAL A 248 25.35 -16.75 -21.90
N HIS A 249 26.24 -15.76 -21.74
CA HIS A 249 27.48 -15.69 -22.51
C HIS A 249 28.32 -16.96 -22.40
N ASP A 250 28.72 -17.30 -21.17
CA ASP A 250 29.65 -18.39 -20.92
C ASP A 250 29.05 -19.74 -21.34
N ARG A 251 27.77 -19.96 -21.04
CA ARG A 251 27.05 -21.19 -21.40
C ARG A 251 26.95 -21.37 -22.93
N CYS A 252 26.69 -20.29 -23.67
CA CYS A 252 26.66 -20.32 -25.13
C CYS A 252 28.06 -20.51 -25.74
N ALA A 253 29.05 -19.79 -25.23
CA ALA A 253 30.43 -19.91 -25.69
C ALA A 253 30.99 -21.33 -25.47
N ASP A 254 30.71 -21.94 -24.31
CA ASP A 254 31.14 -23.30 -23.99
C ASP A 254 30.53 -24.33 -24.95
N PHE A 255 29.23 -24.23 -25.24
CA PHE A 255 28.58 -25.07 -26.23
C PHE A 255 29.21 -24.89 -27.62
N LEU A 256 29.35 -23.64 -28.08
CA LEU A 256 29.84 -23.34 -29.42
C LEU A 256 31.31 -23.73 -29.64
N ARG A 257 32.13 -23.72 -28.58
CA ARG A 257 33.54 -24.20 -28.66
C ARG A 257 33.60 -25.65 -29.10
N THR A 258 32.77 -26.51 -28.52
CA THR A 258 32.76 -27.95 -28.80
C THR A 258 31.83 -28.37 -29.94
N ALA A 259 30.87 -27.52 -30.31
CA ALA A 259 29.91 -27.81 -31.37
C ALA A 259 30.59 -27.95 -32.76
N THR A 260 30.06 -28.88 -33.55
CA THR A 260 30.30 -28.99 -34.99
C THR A 260 29.62 -27.84 -35.75
N PRO A 261 30.01 -27.56 -37.02
CA PRO A 261 29.36 -26.54 -37.83
C PRO A 261 27.84 -26.71 -37.97
N GLU A 262 27.36 -27.96 -38.07
CA GLU A 262 25.94 -28.28 -38.15
C GLU A 262 25.21 -28.01 -36.83
N GLU A 263 25.76 -28.46 -35.71
CA GLU A 263 25.20 -28.21 -34.37
C GLU A 263 25.15 -26.71 -34.05
N ALA A 264 26.16 -25.94 -34.47
CA ALA A 264 26.18 -24.48 -34.31
C ALA A 264 25.07 -23.79 -35.13
N HIS A 265 24.85 -24.24 -36.37
CA HIS A 265 23.76 -23.74 -37.21
C HIS A 265 22.39 -24.05 -36.60
N VAL A 266 22.18 -25.29 -36.18
CA VAL A 266 20.94 -25.74 -35.55
C VAL A 266 20.69 -24.99 -34.24
N PHE A 267 21.72 -24.77 -33.41
CA PHE A 267 21.64 -23.97 -32.20
C PHE A 267 21.21 -22.53 -32.49
N ARG A 268 21.80 -21.87 -33.51
CA ARG A 268 21.43 -20.51 -33.92
C ARG A 268 19.96 -20.42 -34.31
N VAL A 269 19.47 -21.38 -35.09
CA VAL A 269 18.08 -21.43 -35.54
C VAL A 269 17.13 -21.67 -34.36
N ARG A 270 17.42 -22.66 -33.52
CA ARG A 270 16.58 -23.01 -32.35
C ARG A 270 16.48 -21.87 -31.34
N ASN A 271 17.54 -21.08 -31.18
CA ASN A 271 17.63 -20.03 -30.18
C ASN A 271 17.53 -18.61 -30.75
N GLU A 272 17.02 -18.43 -31.97
CA GLU A 272 17.01 -17.12 -32.62
C GLU A 272 16.34 -16.04 -31.75
N HIS A 273 15.17 -16.33 -31.20
CA HIS A 273 14.45 -15.41 -30.31
C HIS A 273 15.19 -15.18 -28.99
N ALA A 274 15.69 -16.24 -28.36
CA ALA A 274 16.46 -16.17 -27.13
C ALA A 274 17.74 -15.32 -27.28
N LEU A 275 18.45 -15.46 -28.41
CA LEU A 275 19.64 -14.67 -28.73
C LEU A 275 19.31 -13.19 -28.99
N ARG A 276 18.14 -12.90 -29.59
CA ARG A 276 17.65 -11.51 -29.74
C ARG A 276 17.30 -10.89 -28.39
N ASP A 277 16.63 -11.65 -27.52
CA ASP A 277 16.31 -11.19 -26.17
C ASP A 277 17.61 -10.94 -25.37
N PHE A 278 18.59 -11.83 -25.50
CA PHE A 278 19.91 -11.62 -24.88
C PHE A 278 20.62 -10.36 -25.40
N TRP A 279 20.54 -10.06 -26.69
CA TRP A 279 21.12 -8.85 -27.28
C TRP A 279 20.53 -7.55 -26.72
N VAL A 280 19.24 -7.54 -26.35
CA VAL A 280 18.61 -6.39 -25.68
C VAL A 280 19.21 -6.16 -24.29
N HIS A 281 19.62 -7.22 -23.62
CA HIS A 281 20.21 -7.16 -22.28
C HIS A 281 21.71 -6.86 -22.28
N ASP A 282 22.50 -7.56 -23.11
CA ASP A 282 23.94 -7.35 -23.23
C ASP A 282 24.39 -7.45 -24.69
N LYS A 283 24.45 -6.27 -25.34
CA LYS A 283 24.86 -6.14 -26.73
C LYS A 283 26.30 -6.61 -26.97
N GLY A 284 27.21 -6.41 -26.02
CA GLY A 284 28.62 -6.76 -26.17
C GLY A 284 28.81 -8.26 -26.23
N ALA A 285 28.31 -8.95 -25.19
CA ALA A 285 28.37 -10.41 -25.10
C ALA A 285 27.59 -11.10 -26.23
N ALA A 286 26.43 -10.57 -26.63
CA ALA A 286 25.66 -11.13 -27.74
C ALA A 286 26.40 -11.04 -29.09
N LEU A 287 27.18 -9.97 -29.32
CA LEU A 287 28.01 -9.85 -30.52
C LEU A 287 29.17 -10.85 -30.52
N GLU A 288 29.72 -11.20 -29.35
CA GLU A 288 30.76 -12.23 -29.24
C GLU A 288 30.22 -13.62 -29.55
N ILE A 289 29.06 -13.99 -29.01
CA ILE A 289 28.36 -15.24 -29.37
C ILE A 289 28.09 -15.28 -30.87
N LYS A 290 27.59 -14.18 -31.45
CA LYS A 290 27.31 -14.10 -32.88
C LYS A 290 28.56 -14.38 -33.72
N LYS A 291 29.72 -13.82 -33.35
CA LYS A 291 31.00 -14.10 -34.02
C LYS A 291 31.42 -15.57 -33.90
N LEU A 292 31.20 -16.19 -32.74
CA LEU A 292 31.51 -17.62 -32.55
C LEU A 292 30.64 -18.50 -33.45
N ILE A 293 29.35 -18.18 -33.58
CA ILE A 293 28.42 -18.88 -34.48
C ILE A 293 28.85 -18.71 -35.93
N GLU A 294 29.06 -17.48 -36.39
CA GLU A 294 29.47 -17.18 -37.76
C GLU A 294 30.81 -17.84 -38.11
N GLY A 295 31.75 -17.87 -37.16
CA GLY A 295 33.04 -18.55 -37.32
C GLY A 295 32.92 -20.07 -37.51
N LYS A 296 31.95 -20.72 -36.83
CA LYS A 296 31.67 -22.15 -37.00
C LYS A 296 30.87 -22.44 -38.27
N GLU A 297 29.91 -21.58 -38.61
CA GLU A 297 29.09 -21.70 -39.83
C GLU A 297 29.91 -21.43 -41.11
N ALA A 298 31.03 -20.73 -41.04
CA ALA A 298 31.91 -20.52 -42.20
C ALA A 298 32.45 -21.82 -42.82
N ASP A 299 32.57 -22.88 -42.00
CA ASP A 299 33.00 -24.21 -42.42
C ASP A 299 31.81 -25.13 -42.83
N PHE A 300 30.58 -24.63 -42.74
CA PHE A 300 29.37 -25.38 -43.05
C PHE A 300 29.13 -25.44 -44.57
N LYS A 301 29.14 -26.66 -45.14
CA LYS A 301 28.76 -26.90 -46.54
C LYS A 301 27.28 -27.31 -46.59
N PRO A 302 26.37 -26.50 -47.16
CA PRO A 302 24.96 -26.86 -47.23
C PRO A 302 24.78 -28.05 -48.19
N GLY A 303 24.35 -29.21 -47.68
CA GLY A 303 24.07 -30.36 -48.57
C GLY A 303 23.91 -31.75 -47.96
N GLN A 304 23.99 -31.96 -46.64
CA GLN A 304 23.77 -33.30 -46.04
C GLN A 304 23.01 -33.23 -44.72
N ALA A 305 21.72 -32.91 -44.76
CA ALA A 305 20.73 -33.42 -43.81
C ALA A 305 19.33 -33.12 -44.37
N ALA A 306 18.55 -34.18 -44.53
CA ALA A 306 17.11 -34.14 -44.83
C ALA A 306 16.33 -34.26 -43.52
#